data_AF-A0A7U6LXE8-F1
#
_entry.id   AF-A0A7U6LXE8-F1
#
_cell.length_a   1.000
_cell.length_b   1.000
_cell.length_c   1.000
_cell.angle_alpha   90.00
_cell.angle_beta   90.00
_cell.angle_gamma   90.00
#
_symmetry.space_group_name_H-M   'P 1'
#
loop_
_entity.id
_entity.type
_entity.pdbx_description
1 polymer ?
#
loop_
_entity_poly.entity_id
_entity_poly.type
_entity_poly.pdbx_seq_one_letter_code
_entity_poly.pdbx_strand_id
1 'polypeptide(L)' 'MGTRNIVDVLDAQRQLYTSVRDYNNSRYDYILDNLSLKQAAGTLSPQDLQDLKRYLKPD' A
#
# COMPACT_ATOMS: atom_id res chain seq x y z
N MET A 1 19.20 30.90 -15.05
CA MET A 1 18.81 29.47 -14.96
C MET A 1 19.07 29.03 -13.53
N GLY A 2 18.09 28.98 -12.63
CA GLY A 2 18.40 28.68 -11.21
C GLY A 2 17.19 28.42 -10.31
N THR A 3 16.04 29.03 -10.61
CA THR A 3 14.82 28.88 -9.82
C THR A 3 13.84 27.83 -10.34
N ARG A 4 14.00 27.39 -11.61
CA ARG A 4 13.11 26.38 -12.23
C ARG A 4 13.39 24.96 -11.70
N ASN A 5 14.67 24.64 -11.47
CA ASN A 5 15.13 23.29 -11.11
C ASN A 5 14.70 22.87 -9.68
N ILE A 6 14.69 23.79 -8.71
CA ILE A 6 14.36 23.43 -7.32
C ILE A 6 12.87 23.19 -7.11
N VAL A 7 12.01 23.85 -7.89
CA VAL A 7 10.56 23.63 -7.87
C VAL A 7 10.23 22.26 -8.47
N ASP A 8 10.88 21.91 -9.59
CA ASP A 8 10.71 20.59 -10.24
C ASP A 8 11.13 19.44 -9.29
N VAL A 9 12.21 19.61 -8.51
CA VAL A 9 12.64 18.61 -7.51
C VAL A 9 11.65 18.48 -6.36
N LEU A 10 11.13 19.60 -5.84
CA LEU A 10 10.14 19.57 -4.75
C LEU A 10 8.82 18.95 -5.19
N ASP A 11 8.38 19.24 -6.41
CA ASP A 11 7.17 18.63 -6.98
C ASP A 11 7.37 17.13 -7.25
N ALA A 12 8.53 16.73 -7.78
CA ALA A 12 8.86 15.30 -7.95
C ALA A 12 8.90 14.57 -6.60
N GLN A 13 9.44 15.19 -5.56
CA GLN A 13 9.48 14.61 -4.21
C GLN A 13 8.08 14.47 -3.61
N ARG A 14 7.21 15.48 -3.78
CA ARG A 14 5.80 15.41 -3.36
C ARG A 14 5.06 14.30 -4.10
N GLN A 15 5.30 14.16 -5.40
CA GLN A 15 4.67 13.12 -6.22
C GLN A 15 5.15 11.73 -5.81
N LEU A 16 6.45 11.56 -5.50
CA LEU A 16 6.99 10.31 -4.95
C LEU A 16 6.29 9.92 -3.65
N TYR A 17 6.18 10.83 -2.68
CA TYR A 17 5.51 10.53 -1.41
C TYR A 17 4.03 10.19 -1.59
N THR A 18 3.36 10.85 -2.54
CA THR A 18 1.97 10.53 -2.89
C THR A 18 1.86 9.13 -3.47
N SER A 19 2.70 8.77 -4.45
CA SER A 19 2.74 7.43 -5.04
C SER A 19 3.08 6.34 -4.02
N VAL A 20 4.02 6.60 -3.10
CA VAL A 20 4.37 5.65 -2.02
C VAL A 20 3.17 5.43 -1.09
N ARG A 21 2.47 6.51 -0.71
CA ARG A 21 1.27 6.41 0.12
C ARG A 21 0.16 5.65 -0.60
N ASP A 22 -0.11 5.98 -1.85
CA ASP A 22 -1.18 5.38 -2.63
C ASP A 22 -0.89 3.88 -2.94
N TYR A 23 0.38 3.53 -3.14
CA TYR A 23 0.83 2.14 -3.21
C TYR A 23 0.57 1.38 -1.91
N ASN A 24 0.93 1.97 -0.76
CA ASN A 24 0.67 1.37 0.53
C ASN A 24 -0.84 1.18 0.76
N ASN A 25 -1.66 2.19 0.47
CA ASN A 25 -3.11 2.10 0.57
C ASN A 25 -3.67 0.96 -0.29
N SER A 26 -3.29 0.91 -1.58
CA SER A 26 -3.75 -0.15 -2.51
C SER A 26 -3.37 -1.55 -2.03
N ARG A 27 -2.19 -1.69 -1.41
CA ARG A 27 -1.72 -2.96 -0.84
C ARG A 27 -2.55 -3.38 0.39
N TYR A 28 -2.93 -2.44 1.25
CA TYR A 28 -3.84 -2.72 2.37
C TYR A 28 -5.26 -3.05 1.89
N ASP A 29 -5.76 -2.32 0.90
CA ASP A 29 -7.09 -2.55 0.33
C ASP A 29 -7.19 -3.96 -0.28
N TYR A 30 -6.20 -4.37 -1.09
CA TYR A 30 -6.16 -5.73 -1.65
C TYR A 30 -6.19 -6.82 -0.56
N ILE A 31 -5.45 -6.60 0.53
CA ILE A 31 -5.42 -7.51 1.68
C ILE A 31 -6.82 -7.60 2.31
N LEU A 32 -7.45 -6.47 2.59
CA LEU A 32 -8.76 -6.42 3.23
C LEU A 32 -9.84 -7.04 2.34
N ASP A 33 -9.81 -6.75 1.04
CA ASP A 33 -10.74 -7.32 0.06
C ASP A 33 -10.60 -8.84 -0.03
N ASN A 34 -9.36 -9.36 0.01
CA ASN A 34 -9.12 -10.80 0.02
C ASN A 34 -9.68 -11.47 1.29
N LEU A 35 -9.50 -10.85 2.46
CA LEU A 35 -10.08 -11.35 3.72
C LEU A 35 -11.61 -11.29 3.69
N SER A 36 -12.18 -10.19 3.21
CA SER A 36 -13.63 -10.00 3.07
C SER A 36 -14.23 -11.06 2.15
N LEU A 37 -13.57 -11.35 1.03
CA LEU A 37 -13.97 -12.41 0.10
C LEU A 37 -13.93 -13.79 0.77
N LYS A 38 -12.85 -14.12 1.49
CA LYS A 38 -12.74 -15.39 2.24
C LYS A 38 -13.79 -15.50 3.36
N GLN A 39 -14.11 -14.38 4.01
CA GLN A 39 -15.15 -14.33 5.04
C GLN A 39 -16.52 -14.61 4.43
N ALA A 40 -16.85 -13.96 3.31
CA ALA A 40 -18.11 -14.17 2.58
C ALA A 40 -18.24 -15.60 2.03
N ALA A 41 -17.14 -16.21 1.60
CA ALA A 41 -17.08 -17.60 1.17
C ALA A 41 -17.11 -18.62 2.33
N GLY A 42 -17.00 -18.16 3.58
CA GLY A 42 -16.94 -19.04 4.76
C GLY A 42 -15.63 -19.83 4.90
N THR A 43 -14.60 -19.46 4.13
CA THR A 43 -13.28 -20.14 4.14
C THR A 43 -12.23 -19.37 4.93
N LEU A 44 -12.59 -18.25 5.57
CA LEU A 44 -11.67 -17.47 6.38
C LEU A 44 -11.20 -18.31 7.58
N SER A 45 -9.90 -18.54 7.65
CA SER A 45 -9.26 -19.31 8.71
C SER A 45 -8.29 -18.44 9.53
N PRO A 46 -8.00 -18.82 10.79
CA PRO A 46 -6.94 -18.16 11.57
C PRO A 46 -5.57 -18.23 10.90
N GLN A 47 -5.33 -19.23 10.04
CA GLN A 47 -4.12 -19.36 9.24
C GLN A 47 -3.98 -18.19 8.24
N ASP A 48 -5.07 -17.72 7.64
CA ASP A 48 -5.05 -16.61 6.69
C ASP A 48 -4.52 -15.32 7.32
N LEU A 49 -4.84 -15.07 8.59
CA LEU A 49 -4.31 -13.95 9.38
C LEU A 49 -2.81 -14.11 9.69
N GLN A 50 -2.34 -15.34 9.88
CA GLN A 50 -0.91 -15.62 10.09
C GLN A 50 -0.10 -15.45 8.80
N ASP A 51 -0.65 -15.88 7.66
CA ASP A 51 -0.02 -15.67 6.36
C ASP A 51 0.00 -14.16 6.01
N LEU A 52 -1.03 -13.41 6.41
CA LEU A 52 -1.07 -11.96 6.24
C LEU A 52 0.10 -11.23 6.90
N LYS A 53 0.55 -11.68 8.08
CA LYS A 53 1.72 -11.10 8.75
C LYS A 53 2.98 -11.17 7.89
N ARG A 54 3.10 -12.12 6.96
CA ARG A 54 4.24 -12.16 6.02
C ARG A 54 4.14 -11.07 4.96
N TYR A 55 2.93 -10.75 4.51
CA TYR A 55 2.67 -9.68 3.55
C TYR A 55 2.73 -8.28 4.17
N LEU A 56 2.58 -8.17 5.50
CA LEU A 56 2.67 -6.92 6.24
C LEU A 56 4.09 -6.54 6.69
N LYS A 57 5.12 -7.25 6.21
CA LYS A 57 6.50 -6.89 6.54
C LYS A 57 6.74 -5.41 6.18
N PRO A 58 7.17 -4.59 7.15
CA PRO A 58 7.74 -3.29 6.84
C PRO A 58 9.10 -3.57 6.21
N ASP A 59 9.31 -3.08 4.99
CA ASP A 59 10.68 -2.73 4.56
C ASP A 59 11.20 -1.62 5.47
#